data_AF-A0A3D8Y9J6-F1
#
_entry.id   AF-A0A3D8Y9J6-F1
#
_cell.length_a   1.000
_cell.length_b   1.000
_cell.length_c   1.000
_cell.angle_alpha   90.00
_cell.angle_beta   90.00
_cell.angle_gamma   90.00
#
_symmetry.space_group_name_H-M   'P 1'
#
loop_
_entity.id
_entity.type
_entity.pdbx_description
1 polymer ?
#
loop_
_entity_poly.entity_id
_entity_poly.type
_entity_poly.pdbx_seq_one_letter_code
_entity_poly.pdbx_strand_id
1 'polypeptide(L)'
;MDQSEEMFKLVREWRKSGLTQSEFCKPHGITVAKFGYWAWKEKLAARLPVEKVGGFVQISGQQSTSNDSCQIVYPNGVKINYQGKDLVVLSQLIKLY
;
A
#
# COMPACT_ATOMS: atom_id res chain seq x y z
N MET A 1 -22.97 -20.22 -16.75
CA MET A 1 -22.78 -19.19 -15.72
C MET A 1 -21.31 -19.17 -15.35
N ASP A 2 -20.73 -17.99 -15.21
CA ASP A 2 -19.28 -17.81 -15.03
C ASP A 2 -18.88 -18.20 -13.59
N GLN A 3 -18.01 -19.20 -13.44
CA GLN A 3 -17.56 -19.73 -12.14
C GLN A 3 -16.96 -18.63 -11.24
N SER A 4 -16.42 -17.55 -11.82
CA SER A 4 -15.85 -16.45 -11.05
C SER A 4 -16.92 -15.60 -10.36
N GLU A 5 -18.08 -15.45 -10.99
CA GLU A 5 -19.18 -14.63 -10.49
C GLU A 5 -19.84 -15.27 -9.26
N GLU A 6 -19.98 -16.61 -9.28
CA GLU A 6 -20.47 -17.37 -8.13
C GLU A 6 -19.49 -17.32 -6.95
N MET A 7 -18.19 -17.45 -7.21
CA MET A 7 -17.17 -17.33 -6.16
C MET A 7 -17.14 -15.93 -5.54
N PHE A 8 -17.30 -14.88 -6.34
CA PHE A 8 -17.38 -13.52 -5.80
C PHE A 8 -18.64 -13.26 -5.00
N LYS A 9 -19.79 -13.85 -5.37
CA LYS A 9 -21.00 -13.80 -4.53
C LYS A 9 -20.75 -14.44 -3.16
N LEU A 10 -20.18 -15.64 -3.12
CA LEU A 10 -19.85 -16.33 -1.87
C LEU A 10 -18.87 -15.55 -0.99
N VAL A 11 -17.86 -14.89 -1.59
CA VAL A 11 -16.94 -14.02 -0.84
C VAL A 11 -17.67 -12.83 -0.21
N ARG A 12 -18.63 -12.23 -0.91
CA ARG A 12 -19.43 -11.11 -0.37
C ARG A 12 -20.37 -11.57 0.74
N GLU A 13 -21.00 -12.74 0.60
CA GLU A 13 -21.85 -13.34 1.64
C GLU A 13 -21.04 -13.68 2.88
N TRP A 14 -19.86 -14.28 2.71
CA TRP A 14 -18.93 -14.55 3.80
C TRP A 14 -18.55 -13.27 4.57
N ARG A 15 -18.18 -12.19 3.86
CA ARG A 15 -17.85 -10.90 4.50
C ARG A 15 -19.01 -10.33 5.31
N LYS A 16 -20.26 -10.54 4.88
CA LYS A 16 -21.45 -10.11 5.61
C LYS A 16 -21.75 -10.99 6.83
N SER A 17 -21.41 -12.29 6.75
CA SER A 17 -21.68 -13.25 7.83
C SER A 17 -20.81 -13.04 9.08
N GLY A 18 -19.62 -12.43 8.93
CA GLY A 18 -18.67 -12.26 10.04
C GLY A 18 -18.00 -13.56 10.51
N LEU A 19 -18.29 -14.70 9.87
CA LEU A 19 -17.72 -16.01 10.19
C LEU A 19 -16.25 -16.10 9.75
N THR A 20 -15.49 -17.03 10.32
CA THR A 20 -14.14 -17.32 9.79
C THR A 20 -14.21 -18.05 8.45
N GLN A 21 -13.15 -17.97 7.64
CA GLN A 21 -13.12 -18.67 6.34
C GLN A 21 -13.33 -20.19 6.49
N SER A 22 -12.78 -20.78 7.55
CA SER A 22 -12.93 -22.21 7.84
C SER A 22 -14.39 -22.59 8.12
N GLU A 23 -15.10 -21.79 8.92
CA GLU A 23 -16.50 -22.03 9.25
C GLU A 23 -17.42 -21.86 8.04
N PHE A 24 -17.13 -20.88 7.19
CA PHE A 24 -17.89 -20.66 5.95
C PHE A 24 -17.59 -21.71 4.88
N CYS A 25 -16.34 -22.17 4.77
CA CYS A 25 -15.95 -23.15 3.75
C CYS A 25 -16.53 -24.56 3.98
N LYS A 26 -16.73 -24.96 5.25
CA LYS A 26 -17.26 -26.28 5.64
C LYS A 26 -18.61 -26.64 4.99
N PRO A 27 -19.69 -25.84 5.13
CA PRO A 27 -20.98 -26.16 4.52
C PRO A 27 -20.97 -26.03 3.00
N HIS A 28 -20.11 -25.19 2.44
CA HIS A 28 -20.02 -24.95 1.00
C HIS A 28 -19.14 -25.96 0.25
N GLY A 29 -18.43 -26.86 0.95
CA GLY A 29 -17.56 -27.87 0.33
C GLY A 29 -16.35 -27.28 -0.40
N ILE A 30 -15.93 -26.06 -0.06
CA ILE A 30 -14.81 -25.37 -0.70
C ILE A 30 -13.59 -25.50 0.20
N THR A 31 -12.42 -25.76 -0.38
CA THR A 31 -11.17 -25.74 0.39
C THR A 31 -10.83 -24.30 0.80
N VAL A 32 -10.40 -24.10 2.04
CA VAL A 32 -10.02 -22.78 2.58
C VAL A 32 -8.97 -22.09 1.69
N ALA A 33 -7.99 -22.83 1.14
CA ALA A 33 -7.00 -22.29 0.22
C ALA A 33 -7.61 -21.72 -1.07
N LYS A 34 -8.54 -22.46 -1.69
CA LYS A 34 -9.25 -22.02 -2.91
C LYS A 34 -10.09 -20.78 -2.60
N PHE A 35 -10.80 -20.78 -1.47
CA PHE A 35 -11.61 -19.65 -1.04
C PHE A 35 -10.76 -18.40 -0.74
N GLY A 36 -9.62 -18.58 -0.08
CA GLY A 36 -8.66 -17.51 0.19
C GLY A 36 -8.12 -16.85 -1.09
N TYR A 37 -7.84 -17.65 -2.12
CA TYR A 37 -7.48 -17.13 -3.45
C TYR A 37 -8.58 -16.21 -4.02
N TRP A 38 -9.84 -16.65 -3.98
CA TRP A 38 -10.97 -15.86 -4.48
C TRP A 38 -11.23 -14.60 -3.66
N ALA A 39 -11.09 -14.66 -2.33
CA ALA A 39 -11.21 -13.50 -1.45
C ALA A 39 -10.13 -12.44 -1.73
N TRP A 40 -8.89 -12.87 -2.01
CA TRP A 40 -7.82 -11.97 -2.43
C TRP A 40 -8.08 -11.38 -3.82
N LYS A 41 -8.49 -12.22 -4.78
CA LYS A 41 -8.82 -11.81 -6.16
C LYS A 41 -9.96 -10.78 -6.21
N GLU A 42 -11.01 -10.97 -5.40
CA GLU A 42 -12.13 -10.02 -5.29
C GLU A 42 -11.68 -8.67 -4.73
N LYS A 43 -10.84 -8.67 -3.69
CA LYS A 43 -10.25 -7.46 -3.13
C LYS A 43 -9.37 -6.73 -4.14
N LEU A 44 -8.64 -7.46 -4.98
CA LEU A 44 -7.80 -6.90 -6.03
C LEU A 44 -8.65 -6.30 -7.16
N ALA A 45 -9.70 -7.00 -7.60
CA ALA A 45 -10.65 -6.52 -8.59
C ALA A 45 -11.43 -5.28 -8.12
N ALA A 46 -11.70 -5.16 -6.82
CA ALA A 46 -12.34 -3.96 -6.25
C ALA A 46 -11.38 -2.76 -6.11
N ARG A 47 -10.06 -3.00 -6.08
CA ARG A 47 -9.04 -1.95 -5.88
C ARG A 47 -8.38 -1.47 -7.17
N LEU A 48 -8.34 -2.30 -8.20
CA LEU A 48 -7.75 -1.94 -9.49
C LEU A 48 -8.88 -1.61 -10.47
N PRO A 49 -8.87 -0.45 -11.16
CA PRO A 49 -9.60 -0.33 -12.41
C PRO A 49 -9.11 -1.45 -13.33
N VAL A 50 -10.06 -2.10 -14.00
CA VAL A 50 -10.00 -3.40 -14.71
C VAL A 50 -8.85 -3.54 -15.74
N GLU A 51 -8.08 -2.49 -15.99
CA GLU A 51 -7.05 -2.42 -17.02
C GLU A 51 -5.64 -2.87 -16.59
N LYS A 52 -5.41 -3.19 -15.30
CA LYS A 52 -4.06 -3.60 -14.83
C LYS A 52 -4.03 -5.01 -14.26
N VAL A 53 -4.36 -6.01 -15.08
CA VAL A 53 -3.95 -7.40 -14.86
C VAL A 53 -2.69 -7.68 -15.70
N GLY A 54 -1.67 -6.85 -15.51
CA GLY A 54 -0.31 -7.08 -16.03
C GLY A 54 0.63 -7.26 -14.85
N GLY A 55 1.58 -8.20 -14.93
CA GLY A 55 2.42 -8.74 -13.84
C GLY A 55 3.33 -7.76 -13.08
N PHE A 56 3.03 -6.46 -13.12
CA PHE A 56 3.67 -5.42 -12.34
C PHE A 56 2.85 -5.13 -11.09
N VAL A 57 3.44 -5.38 -9.93
CA VAL A 57 2.88 -4.96 -8.64
C VAL A 57 3.29 -3.50 -8.41
N GLN A 58 2.33 -2.61 -8.22
CA GLN A 58 2.62 -1.22 -7.85
C GLN A 58 3.22 -1.20 -6.44
N ILE A 59 4.51 -0.89 -6.34
CA ILE A 59 5.13 -0.50 -5.07
C ILE A 59 4.66 0.92 -4.79
N SER A 60 3.81 1.09 -3.78
CA SER A 60 3.57 2.40 -3.19
C SER A 60 4.88 2.83 -2.55
N GLY A 61 5.76 3.49 -3.32
CA GLY A 61 6.81 4.31 -2.74
C GLY A 61 6.11 5.22 -1.74
N GLN A 62 6.59 5.27 -0.50
CA GLN A 62 6.16 6.31 0.44
C GLN A 62 6.20 7.59 -0.37
N GLN A 63 5.02 8.21 -0.60
CA GLN A 63 4.98 9.55 -1.15
C GLN A 63 6.01 10.29 -0.34
N SER A 64 7.05 10.78 -1.02
CA SER A 64 8.06 11.62 -0.41
C SER A 64 7.24 12.73 0.21
N THR A 65 6.91 12.61 1.50
CA THR A 65 6.62 13.77 2.33
C THR A 65 7.80 14.64 1.99
N SER A 66 7.53 15.80 1.40
CA SER A 66 8.52 16.83 1.13
C SER A 66 9.13 17.19 2.48
N ASN A 67 9.99 16.31 2.98
CA ASN A 67 10.92 16.56 4.03
C ASN A 67 11.93 17.41 3.29
N ASP A 68 11.69 18.71 3.33
CA ASP A 68 12.63 19.76 2.96
C ASP A 68 13.79 19.68 3.97
N SER A 69 14.48 18.54 3.98
CA SER A 69 15.59 18.21 4.84
C SER A 69 16.85 18.36 4.00
N CYS A 70 17.61 19.41 4.25
CA CYS A 70 18.87 19.69 3.59
C CYS A 70 20.02 19.41 4.57
N GLN A 71 21.11 18.85 4.08
CA GLN A 71 22.33 18.66 4.86
C GLN A 71 23.39 19.65 4.39
N ILE A 72 23.91 20.45 5.32
CA ILE A 72 25.01 21.38 5.10
C ILE A 72 26.27 20.78 5.70
N VAL A 73 27.36 20.69 4.92
CA VAL A 73 28.66 20.15 5.36
C VAL A 73 29.72 21.23 5.18
N TYR A 74 30.35 21.66 6.27
CA TYR A 74 31.39 22.68 6.26
C TYR A 74 32.79 22.07 6.08
N PRO A 75 33.76 22.85 5.57
CA PRO A 75 35.15 22.39 5.40
C PRO A 75 35.85 21.97 6.70
N ASN A 76 35.41 22.52 7.84
CA ASN A 76 35.90 22.14 9.18
C ASN A 76 35.31 20.82 9.70
N GLY A 77 34.49 20.13 8.91
CA GLY A 77 33.88 18.83 9.25
C GLY A 77 32.55 18.93 9.99
N VAL A 78 32.04 20.14 10.28
CA VAL A 78 30.72 20.32 10.89
C VAL A 78 29.62 19.95 9.89
N LYS A 79 28.62 19.19 10.35
CA LYS A 79 27.48 18.76 9.55
C LYS A 79 26.19 19.23 10.22
N ILE A 80 25.38 19.99 9.50
CA ILE A 80 24.08 20.48 9.97
C ILE A 80 22.99 19.77 9.16
N ASN A 81 22.05 19.13 9.86
CA ASN A 81 20.82 18.63 9.26
C ASN A 81 19.74 19.68 9.50
N TYR A 82 19.30 20.34 8.44
CA TYR A 82 18.28 21.37 8.48
C TYR A 82 16.97 20.79 7.95
N GLN A 83 15.93 20.79 8.78
CA GLN A 83 14.58 20.38 8.40
C GLN A 83 13.67 21.60 8.51
N GLY A 84 13.32 22.21 7.38
CA GLY A 84 12.53 23.42 7.37
C GLY A 84 12.40 24.04 5.99
N LYS A 85 11.46 24.97 5.86
CA LYS A 85 11.19 25.71 4.61
C LYS A 85 11.81 27.11 4.60
N ASP A 86 12.47 27.50 5.68
CA ASP A 86 13.00 28.86 5.84
C ASP A 86 14.36 29.00 5.13
N LEU A 87 14.28 29.50 3.90
CA LEU A 87 15.44 29.74 3.05
C LEU A 87 16.35 30.87 3.57
N VAL A 88 15.85 31.74 4.46
CA VAL A 88 16.64 32.82 5.05
C VAL A 88 17.62 32.25 6.07
N VAL A 89 17.14 31.37 6.95
CA VAL A 89 17.99 30.64 7.91
C VAL A 89 19.01 29.78 7.16
N LEU A 90 18.59 29.08 6.10
CA LEU A 90 19.50 28.29 5.27
C LEU A 90 20.60 29.17 4.63
N SER A 91 20.24 30.36 4.12
CA SER A 91 21.21 31.33 3.60
C SER A 91 22.20 31.82 4.66
N GLN A 92 21.73 32.06 5.90
CA GLN A 92 22.59 32.47 7.01
C GLN A 92 23.56 31.35 7.42
N LEU A 93 23.09 30.10 7.45
CA LEU A 93 23.93 28.93 7.72
C LEU A 93 25.03 28.79 6.67
N ILE A 94 24.72 28.97 5.39
CA ILE A 94 25.73 28.92 4.33
C ILE A 94 26.77 30.04 4.49
N LYS A 95 26.37 31.24 4.92
CA LYS A 95 27.24 32.42 5.06
C LYS A 95 28.09 32.47 6.33
N LEU A 96 27.87 31.55 7.27
CA LEU A 96 28.67 31.45 8.51
C LEU A 96 30.11 30.97 8.25
N TYR A 97 30.43 30.60 7.01
CA TYR A 97 31.75 30.27 6.50
C TYR A 97 31.93 30.89 5.11
#